data_AF-A0A523EJT7-F1
#
_entry.id   AF-A0A523EJT7-F1
#
_cell.length_a   1.000
_cell.length_b   1.000
_cell.length_c   1.000
_cell.angle_alpha   90.00
_cell.angle_beta   90.00
_cell.angle_gamma   90.00
#
_symmetry.space_group_name_H-M   'P 1'
#
loop_
_entity.id
_entity.type
_entity.pdbx_description
1 polymer ?
#
loop_
_entity_poly.entity_id
_entity_poly.type
_entity_poly.pdbx_seq_one_letter_code
_entity_poly.pdbx_strand_id
1 'polypeptide(L)'
;MPQTPFAPIRRFILAGLTVAGLLLPAAGAAARPTADGSPAKAPRTLRSVAFLVVDGVYNTELTAPLDVFQHVRFHSADDWPETFLVSPDGRSVTSFEGLTIQPDYSFANAPPIDLLVVPSAEGSMTSDLDNQALLDWVRRTGRKARHVMSLCDGAFVLAEAGLLDGLEATTFPGDQDRFEARFTRVKLVRDVIFVDAGHALTSVGGARSFDVALWLVEQLYGVKAARGIGQGLVLDWDATSVPHRLARP
;
A
#
# COMPACT_ATOMS: atom_id res chain seq x y z
N MET A 1 -6.49 0.64 45.22
CA MET A 1 -5.11 0.60 44.69
C MET A 1 -4.76 2.00 44.21
N PRO A 2 -3.68 2.63 44.70
CA PRO A 2 -3.33 3.99 44.31
C PRO A 2 -2.54 3.98 43.00
N GLN A 3 -2.94 4.84 42.06
CA GLN A 3 -2.29 5.11 40.79
C GLN A 3 -1.05 5.98 41.01
N THR A 4 0.12 5.51 40.61
CA THR A 4 1.37 6.29 40.58
C THR A 4 1.38 7.21 39.35
N PRO A 5 1.73 8.50 39.47
CA PRO A 5 1.82 9.38 38.31
C PRO A 5 3.15 9.17 37.56
N PHE A 6 3.07 9.09 36.22
CA PHE A 6 4.24 9.05 35.34
C PHE A 6 5.02 10.39 35.40
N ALA A 7 6.34 10.30 35.55
CA ALA A 7 7.25 11.44 35.54
C ALA A 7 7.58 11.92 34.11
N PRO A 8 7.86 13.22 33.88
CA PRO A 8 8.14 13.74 32.54
C PRO A 8 9.57 13.43 32.07
N ILE A 9 9.69 13.02 30.81
CA ILE A 9 10.97 12.78 30.12
C ILE A 9 11.64 14.13 29.82
N ARG A 10 12.90 14.29 30.27
CA ARG A 10 13.73 15.48 30.03
C ARG A 10 14.24 15.49 28.58
N ARG A 11 14.07 16.62 27.89
CA ARG A 11 14.67 16.92 26.58
C ARG A 11 16.20 17.01 26.71
N PHE A 12 16.92 16.20 25.93
CA PHE A 12 18.36 16.40 25.68
C PHE A 12 18.54 17.30 24.46
N ILE A 13 19.24 18.41 24.63
CA ILE A 13 19.75 19.25 23.54
C ILE A 13 21.10 18.67 23.14
N LEU A 14 21.22 18.16 21.91
CA LEU A 14 22.50 17.75 21.35
C LEU A 14 23.14 18.94 20.62
N ALA A 15 24.26 19.42 21.15
CA ALA A 15 25.10 20.44 20.52
C ALA A 15 25.83 19.85 19.31
N GLY A 16 25.95 20.65 18.24
CA GLY A 16 26.49 20.24 16.95
C GLY A 16 27.98 19.90 16.98
N LEU A 17 28.33 18.86 16.23
CA LEU A 17 29.69 18.60 15.75
C LEU A 17 29.70 18.70 14.22
N THR A 18 30.41 19.70 13.71
CA THR A 18 30.70 19.86 12.28
C THR A 18 31.89 18.98 11.93
N VAL A 19 31.71 17.95 11.10
CA VAL A 19 32.82 17.22 10.47
C VAL A 19 32.79 17.49 8.97
N ALA A 20 33.80 18.20 8.48
CA ALA A 20 34.07 18.37 7.07
C ALA A 20 34.60 17.05 6.49
N GLY A 21 33.93 16.51 5.48
CA GLY A 21 34.33 15.31 4.75
C GLY A 21 34.26 15.56 3.24
N LEU A 22 35.40 15.35 2.57
CA LEU A 22 35.63 15.47 1.13
C LEU A 22 34.61 14.65 0.32
N LEU A 23 33.89 15.29 -0.60
CA LEU A 23 33.03 14.64 -1.59
C LEU A 23 33.86 14.06 -2.73
N LEU A 24 33.94 12.72 -2.80
CA LEU A 24 34.23 11.98 -4.02
C LEU A 24 32.89 11.47 -4.59
N PRO A 25 32.63 11.58 -5.91
CA PRO A 25 31.41 11.05 -6.48
C PRO A 25 31.48 9.51 -6.46
N ALA A 26 30.58 8.89 -5.71
CA ALA A 26 30.36 7.45 -5.77
C ALA A 26 29.77 7.11 -7.15
N ALA A 27 30.50 6.31 -7.93
CA ALA A 27 30.01 5.74 -9.17
C ALA A 27 28.75 4.90 -8.88
N GLY A 28 27.61 5.34 -9.40
CA GLY A 28 26.35 4.61 -9.30
C GLY A 28 26.48 3.25 -9.99
N ALA A 29 26.07 2.18 -9.29
CA ALA A 29 25.95 0.87 -9.89
C ALA A 29 24.92 0.93 -11.04
N ALA A 30 25.41 0.81 -12.28
CA ALA A 30 24.56 0.80 -13.46
C ALA A 30 23.64 -0.44 -13.44
N ALA A 31 22.37 -0.22 -13.79
CA ALA A 31 21.40 -1.30 -13.96
C ALA A 31 21.90 -2.32 -15.00
N ARG A 32 21.64 -3.62 -14.74
CA ARG A 32 21.93 -4.69 -15.70
C ARG A 32 21.14 -4.45 -17.00
N PRO A 33 21.77 -4.53 -18.18
CA PRO A 33 21.06 -4.38 -19.44
C PRO A 33 20.10 -5.55 -19.65
N THR A 34 18.99 -5.28 -20.35
CA THR A 34 18.08 -6.32 -20.85
C THR A 34 18.77 -7.12 -21.97
N ALA A 35 18.22 -8.29 -22.33
CA ALA A 35 18.81 -9.19 -23.31
C ALA A 35 19.04 -8.59 -24.71
N ASP A 36 18.45 -7.41 -25.00
CA ASP A 36 18.61 -6.69 -26.27
C ASP A 36 19.54 -5.47 -26.21
N GLY A 37 20.19 -5.21 -25.06
CA GLY A 37 21.13 -4.10 -24.90
C GLY A 37 20.48 -2.72 -24.78
N SER A 38 19.15 -2.62 -24.78
CA SER A 38 18.44 -1.38 -24.45
C SER A 38 18.51 -1.13 -22.95
N PRO A 39 18.67 0.13 -22.51
CA PRO A 39 18.51 0.46 -21.10
C PRO A 39 17.11 0.00 -20.67
N ALA A 40 17.05 -0.78 -19.59
CA ALA A 40 15.77 -1.12 -18.97
C ALA A 40 15.01 0.20 -18.74
N LYS A 41 13.81 0.32 -19.31
CA LYS A 41 13.00 1.53 -19.15
C LYS A 41 12.85 1.76 -17.65
N ALA A 42 13.30 2.92 -17.17
CA ALA A 42 13.19 3.24 -15.75
C ALA A 42 11.75 2.98 -15.28
N PRO A 43 11.53 2.35 -14.11
CA PRO A 43 10.20 2.15 -13.58
C PRO A 43 9.46 3.49 -13.62
N ARG A 44 8.26 3.52 -14.21
CA ARG A 44 7.46 4.74 -14.17
C ARG A 44 7.02 4.92 -12.72
N THR A 45 7.34 6.05 -12.11
CA THR A 45 6.84 6.48 -10.80
C THR A 45 5.33 6.74 -10.83
N LEU A 46 4.68 6.74 -9.66
CA LEU A 46 3.24 7.03 -9.53
C LEU A 46 3.01 8.54 -9.48
N ARG A 47 1.96 9.01 -10.15
CA ARG A 47 1.46 10.38 -10.03
C ARG A 47 0.39 10.53 -8.96
N SER A 48 -0.41 9.50 -8.72
CA SER A 48 -1.49 9.53 -7.74
C SER A 48 -1.72 8.18 -7.06
N VAL A 49 -2.04 8.22 -5.77
CA VAL A 49 -2.46 7.07 -4.95
C VAL A 49 -3.79 7.39 -4.31
N ALA A 50 -4.83 6.64 -4.68
CA ALA A 50 -6.14 6.76 -4.08
C ALA A 50 -6.36 5.66 -3.04
N PHE A 51 -6.93 6.02 -1.91
CA PHE A 51 -7.32 5.09 -0.86
C PHE A 51 -8.84 5.03 -0.81
N LEU A 52 -9.41 3.85 -1.06
CA LEU A 52 -10.84 3.63 -0.85
C LEU A 52 -11.14 3.67 0.65
N VAL A 53 -12.10 4.50 1.04
CA VAL A 53 -12.63 4.55 2.41
C VAL A 53 -14.14 4.35 2.39
N VAL A 54 -14.60 3.35 3.12
CA VAL A 54 -16.02 3.01 3.34
C VAL A 54 -16.23 2.79 4.84
N ASP A 55 -17.48 2.86 5.31
CA ASP A 55 -17.78 2.64 6.74
C ASP A 55 -17.22 1.31 7.22
N GLY A 56 -16.60 1.34 8.40
CA GLY A 56 -15.91 0.20 8.98
C GLY A 56 -14.53 -0.07 8.37
N VAL A 57 -13.93 0.84 7.59
CA VAL A 57 -12.53 0.69 7.13
C VAL A 57 -11.56 0.55 8.31
N TYR A 58 -10.59 -0.36 8.24
CA TYR A 58 -9.62 -0.55 9.32
C TYR A 58 -8.52 0.52 9.32
N ASN A 59 -8.28 1.14 10.48
CA ASN A 59 -7.35 2.26 10.61
C ASN A 59 -5.95 1.94 10.10
N THR A 60 -5.32 0.86 10.58
CA THR A 60 -3.92 0.57 10.24
C THR A 60 -3.74 0.23 8.76
N GLU A 61 -4.73 -0.41 8.14
CA GLU A 61 -4.66 -0.78 6.73
C GLU A 61 -4.85 0.40 5.79
N LEU A 62 -5.54 1.43 6.26
CA LEU A 62 -5.60 2.72 5.61
C LEU A 62 -4.31 3.52 5.82
N THR A 63 -3.92 3.74 7.09
CA THR A 63 -2.88 4.71 7.43
C THR A 63 -1.47 4.22 7.12
N ALA A 64 -1.19 2.92 7.22
CA ALA A 64 0.14 2.39 6.94
C ALA A 64 0.62 2.64 5.50
N PRO A 65 -0.12 2.24 4.44
CA PRO A 65 0.27 2.57 3.08
C PRO A 65 0.18 4.08 2.82
N LEU A 66 -0.77 4.80 3.42
CA LEU A 66 -0.87 6.26 3.30
C LEU A 66 0.40 6.95 3.79
N ASP A 67 0.89 6.60 4.98
CA ASP A 67 2.15 7.11 5.54
C ASP A 67 3.32 6.81 4.60
N VAL A 68 3.42 5.57 4.11
CA VAL A 68 4.52 5.19 3.21
C VAL A 68 4.51 6.03 1.92
N PHE A 69 3.37 6.15 1.24
CA PHE A 69 3.29 6.90 -0.01
C PHE A 69 3.43 8.41 0.20
N GLN A 70 2.93 8.98 1.30
CA GLN A 70 3.14 10.38 1.63
C GLN A 70 4.61 10.70 1.93
N HIS A 71 5.36 9.78 2.53
CA HIS A 71 6.77 9.99 2.84
C HIS A 71 7.68 9.93 1.61
N VAL A 72 7.22 9.42 0.46
CA VAL A 72 8.02 9.41 -0.79
C VAL A 72 8.58 10.79 -1.13
N ARG A 73 7.82 11.87 -0.87
CA ARG A 73 8.26 13.26 -1.10
C ARG A 73 9.54 13.68 -0.36
N PHE A 74 9.92 12.97 0.70
CA PHE A 74 11.14 13.27 1.46
C PHE A 74 12.35 12.44 0.99
N HIS A 75 12.10 11.45 0.14
CA HIS A 75 13.11 10.48 -0.30
C HIS A 75 13.24 10.38 -1.83
N SER A 76 12.39 11.10 -2.56
CA SER A 76 12.42 11.29 -4.01
C SER A 76 12.45 12.79 -4.30
N ALA A 77 13.25 13.21 -5.29
CA ALA A 77 13.54 14.63 -5.54
C ALA A 77 12.30 15.44 -5.91
N ASP A 78 11.84 15.35 -7.16
CA ASP A 78 10.67 16.07 -7.71
C ASP A 78 9.57 15.12 -8.20
N ASP A 79 9.63 13.86 -7.75
CA ASP A 79 8.81 12.78 -8.29
C ASP A 79 8.18 11.97 -7.16
N TRP A 80 7.02 12.41 -6.70
CA TRP A 80 6.23 11.75 -5.66
C TRP A 80 4.74 11.80 -6.00
N PRO A 81 3.93 10.83 -5.55
CA PRO A 81 2.52 10.82 -5.86
C PRO A 81 1.72 11.76 -4.97
N GLU A 82 0.63 12.32 -5.52
CA GLU A 82 -0.45 12.88 -4.70
C GLU A 82 -1.25 11.76 -4.06
N THR A 83 -1.45 11.81 -2.75
CA THR A 83 -2.27 10.82 -2.00
C THR A 83 -3.60 11.43 -1.63
N PHE A 84 -4.71 10.72 -1.83
CA PHE A 84 -6.04 11.20 -1.45
C PHE A 84 -7.01 10.06 -1.11
N LEU A 85 -8.02 10.40 -0.31
CA LEU A 85 -9.06 9.50 0.14
C LEU A 85 -10.32 9.63 -0.72
N VAL A 86 -10.91 8.49 -1.09
CA VAL A 86 -12.14 8.44 -1.90
C VAL A 86 -13.19 7.61 -1.20
N SER A 87 -14.37 8.20 -0.99
CA SER A 87 -15.57 7.51 -0.48
C SER A 87 -16.66 7.42 -1.56
N PRO A 88 -17.75 6.67 -1.34
CA PRO A 88 -18.82 6.56 -2.31
C PRO A 88 -19.44 7.91 -2.71
N ASP A 89 -19.75 8.76 -1.73
CA ASP A 89 -20.55 9.97 -1.93
C ASP A 89 -19.87 11.25 -1.41
N GLY A 90 -18.62 11.16 -0.93
CA GLY A 90 -17.85 12.28 -0.40
C GLY A 90 -18.20 12.64 1.05
N ARG A 91 -19.12 11.92 1.70
CA ARG A 91 -19.43 12.13 3.11
C ARG A 91 -18.38 11.48 4.01
N SER A 92 -18.28 11.98 5.23
CA SER A 92 -17.37 11.40 6.22
C SER A 92 -17.73 9.94 6.50
N VAL A 93 -16.70 9.14 6.71
CA VAL A 93 -16.77 7.70 6.98
C VAL A 93 -16.35 7.45 8.43
N THR A 94 -16.99 6.51 9.11
CA THR A 94 -16.54 6.04 10.42
C THR A 94 -15.69 4.78 10.25
N SER A 95 -14.44 4.81 10.68
CA SER A 95 -13.57 3.62 10.66
C SER A 95 -14.02 2.56 11.66
N PHE A 96 -13.53 1.34 11.51
CA PHE A 96 -13.86 0.23 12.41
C PHE A 96 -13.57 0.57 13.89
N GLU A 97 -12.44 1.23 14.16
CA GLU A 97 -12.05 1.63 15.51
C GLU A 97 -12.59 3.02 15.92
N GLY A 98 -13.50 3.61 15.13
CA GLY A 98 -14.29 4.77 15.52
C GLY A 98 -13.70 6.14 15.15
N LEU A 99 -12.74 6.22 14.22
CA LEU A 99 -12.29 7.52 13.70
C LEU A 99 -13.29 8.06 12.67
N THR A 100 -13.59 9.35 12.75
CA THR A 100 -14.28 10.05 11.66
C THR A 100 -13.26 10.51 10.62
N ILE A 101 -13.41 10.01 9.40
CA ILE A 101 -12.51 10.27 8.28
C ILE A 101 -13.26 11.13 7.26
N GLN A 102 -12.73 12.31 6.95
CA GLN A 102 -13.24 13.14 5.86
C GLN A 102 -12.52 12.78 4.56
N PRO A 103 -13.22 12.23 3.54
CA PRO A 103 -12.62 11.95 2.24
C PRO A 103 -12.38 13.25 1.45
N ASP A 104 -11.40 13.22 0.56
CA ASP A 104 -11.09 14.31 -0.36
C ASP A 104 -12.04 14.30 -1.57
N TYR A 105 -12.41 13.10 -2.03
CA TYR A 105 -13.25 12.90 -3.20
C TYR A 105 -14.37 11.87 -2.95
N SER A 106 -15.37 11.94 -3.82
CA SER A 106 -16.41 10.93 -4.02
C SER A 106 -16.07 10.07 -5.25
N PHE A 107 -16.82 8.99 -5.46
CA PHE A 107 -16.70 8.19 -6.70
C PHE A 107 -16.99 9.00 -7.97
N ALA A 108 -17.77 10.07 -7.87
CA ALA A 108 -18.19 10.90 -9.00
C ALA A 108 -17.13 11.92 -9.45
N ASN A 109 -16.20 12.31 -8.57
CA ASN A 109 -15.25 13.39 -8.82
C ASN A 109 -13.78 13.04 -8.52
N ALA A 110 -13.48 11.78 -8.21
CA ALA A 110 -12.09 11.33 -8.05
C ALA A 110 -11.26 11.60 -9.33
N PRO A 111 -10.05 12.18 -9.20
CA PRO A 111 -9.17 12.43 -10.35
C PRO A 111 -8.59 11.10 -10.90
N PRO A 112 -7.80 11.12 -11.99
CA PRO A 112 -7.12 9.92 -12.48
C PRO A 112 -6.23 9.25 -11.40
N ILE A 113 -6.30 7.93 -11.31
CA ILE A 113 -5.65 7.13 -10.26
C ILE A 113 -4.59 6.22 -10.89
N ASP A 114 -3.33 6.37 -10.48
CA ASP A 114 -2.24 5.46 -10.89
C ASP A 114 -2.16 4.20 -10.01
N LEU A 115 -2.42 4.34 -8.70
CA LEU A 115 -2.53 3.24 -7.74
C LEU A 115 -3.84 3.35 -6.94
N LEU A 116 -4.68 2.32 -7.00
CA LEU A 116 -5.85 2.18 -6.11
C LEU A 116 -5.52 1.25 -4.95
N VAL A 117 -5.56 1.77 -3.73
CA VAL A 117 -5.41 1.01 -2.48
C VAL A 117 -6.79 0.70 -1.92
N VAL A 118 -7.04 -0.58 -1.62
CA VAL A 118 -8.29 -1.13 -1.09
C VAL A 118 -7.98 -1.80 0.26
N PRO A 119 -8.08 -1.04 1.37
CA PRO A 119 -8.03 -1.61 2.72
C PRO A 119 -9.20 -2.55 2.99
N SER A 120 -9.08 -3.39 4.02
CA SER A 120 -10.24 -4.08 4.57
C SER A 120 -11.21 -3.09 5.23
N ALA A 121 -12.47 -3.47 5.23
CA ALA A 121 -13.54 -2.85 5.97
C ALA A 121 -14.50 -3.91 6.52
N GLU A 122 -15.32 -3.57 7.52
CA GLU A 122 -16.32 -4.46 8.12
C GLU A 122 -17.20 -5.18 7.08
N GLY A 123 -17.53 -4.49 5.98
CA GLY A 123 -18.33 -5.02 4.88
C GLY A 123 -17.60 -5.87 3.84
N SER A 124 -16.26 -5.98 3.88
CA SER A 124 -15.43 -6.49 2.77
C SER A 124 -15.73 -7.93 2.36
N MET A 125 -16.24 -8.75 3.29
CA MET A 125 -16.66 -10.12 3.00
C MET A 125 -18.18 -10.29 2.85
N THR A 126 -18.95 -9.21 3.01
CA THR A 126 -20.41 -9.24 3.10
C THR A 126 -21.04 -8.12 2.26
N SER A 127 -21.55 -7.06 2.90
CA SER A 127 -22.33 -5.99 2.26
C SER A 127 -21.62 -5.32 1.09
N ASP A 128 -20.28 -5.23 1.13
CA ASP A 128 -19.51 -4.60 0.06
C ASP A 128 -19.49 -5.46 -1.21
N LEU A 129 -19.62 -6.78 -1.06
CA LEU A 129 -19.71 -7.72 -2.18
C LEU A 129 -21.09 -7.73 -2.84
N ASP A 130 -22.10 -7.17 -2.19
CA ASP A 130 -23.45 -6.97 -2.75
C ASP A 130 -23.64 -5.53 -3.29
N ASN A 131 -22.71 -4.62 -2.99
CA ASN A 131 -22.79 -3.22 -3.36
C ASN A 131 -22.28 -2.98 -4.79
N GLN A 132 -23.20 -3.03 -5.77
CA GLN A 132 -22.85 -2.85 -7.18
C GLN A 132 -22.20 -1.50 -7.49
N ALA A 133 -22.59 -0.41 -6.82
CA ALA A 133 -22.00 0.90 -7.05
C ALA A 133 -20.51 0.94 -6.65
N LEU A 134 -20.18 0.32 -5.51
CA LEU A 134 -18.81 0.15 -5.05
C LEU A 134 -18.00 -0.73 -6.01
N LEU A 135 -18.50 -1.94 -6.29
CA LEU A 135 -17.80 -2.91 -7.15
C LEU A 135 -17.56 -2.38 -8.56
N ASP A 136 -18.54 -1.68 -9.12
CA ASP A 136 -18.41 -1.07 -10.45
C ASP A 136 -17.40 0.07 -10.46
N TRP A 137 -17.35 0.88 -9.40
CA TRP A 137 -16.33 1.92 -9.28
C TRP A 137 -14.94 1.31 -9.15
N VAL A 138 -14.76 0.34 -8.24
CA VAL A 138 -13.47 -0.38 -8.06
C VAL A 138 -13.03 -1.05 -9.36
N ARG A 139 -13.92 -1.75 -10.06
CA ARG A 139 -13.64 -2.40 -11.34
C ARG A 139 -13.19 -1.40 -12.41
N ARG A 140 -13.92 -0.29 -12.60
CA ARG A 140 -13.60 0.71 -13.63
C ARG A 140 -12.31 1.46 -13.32
N THR A 141 -12.11 1.82 -12.06
CA THR A 141 -10.93 2.54 -11.60
C THR A 141 -9.71 1.64 -11.63
N GLY A 142 -9.78 0.44 -11.05
CA GLY A 142 -8.70 -0.54 -11.02
C GLY A 142 -8.21 -0.93 -12.40
N ARG A 143 -9.10 -1.17 -13.37
CA ARG A 143 -8.71 -1.47 -14.77
C ARG A 143 -7.95 -0.36 -15.48
N LYS A 144 -8.12 0.89 -15.05
CA LYS A 144 -7.42 2.06 -15.62
C LYS A 144 -6.16 2.40 -14.84
N ALA A 145 -6.14 2.07 -13.56
CA ALA A 145 -4.97 2.22 -12.70
C ALA A 145 -3.85 1.32 -13.21
N ARG A 146 -2.62 1.73 -12.93
CA ARG A 146 -1.46 0.90 -13.24
C ARG A 146 -1.35 -0.28 -12.29
N HIS A 147 -1.61 -0.01 -11.00
CA HIS A 147 -1.58 -0.98 -9.95
C HIS A 147 -2.85 -0.90 -9.10
N VAL A 148 -3.27 -2.04 -8.58
CA VAL A 148 -4.22 -2.13 -7.47
C VAL A 148 -3.54 -2.83 -6.29
N MET A 149 -3.84 -2.40 -5.08
CA MET A 149 -3.28 -2.96 -3.86
C MET A 149 -4.42 -3.28 -2.89
N SER A 150 -4.53 -4.52 -2.41
CA SER A 150 -5.42 -4.85 -1.31
C SER A 150 -4.70 -5.19 -0.03
N LEU A 151 -5.36 -4.90 1.10
CA LEU A 151 -4.93 -5.25 2.44
C LEU A 151 -6.02 -6.13 3.07
N CYS A 152 -5.63 -7.25 3.67
CA CYS A 152 -6.54 -8.16 4.37
C CYS A 152 -7.74 -8.54 3.47
N ASP A 153 -8.96 -8.31 3.92
CA ASP A 153 -10.18 -8.67 3.18
C ASP A 153 -10.53 -7.70 2.05
N GLY A 154 -9.79 -6.60 1.87
CA GLY A 154 -9.89 -5.80 0.65
C GLY A 154 -9.66 -6.62 -0.62
N ALA A 155 -8.99 -7.77 -0.50
CA ALA A 155 -8.82 -8.73 -1.59
C ALA A 155 -10.17 -9.28 -2.08
N PHE A 156 -11.16 -9.48 -1.21
CA PHE A 156 -12.50 -9.94 -1.60
C PHE A 156 -13.17 -8.95 -2.54
N VAL A 157 -13.05 -7.64 -2.25
CA VAL A 157 -13.60 -6.57 -3.10
C VAL A 157 -12.89 -6.54 -4.46
N LEU A 158 -11.55 -6.67 -4.49
CA LEU A 158 -10.81 -6.73 -5.76
C LEU A 158 -11.16 -8.00 -6.58
N ALA A 159 -11.33 -9.14 -5.93
CA ALA A 159 -11.71 -10.40 -6.58
C ALA A 159 -13.12 -10.32 -7.16
N GLU A 160 -14.10 -9.81 -6.41
CA GLU A 160 -15.49 -9.63 -6.86
C GLU A 160 -15.59 -8.57 -7.98
N ALA A 161 -14.72 -7.55 -7.95
CA ALA A 161 -14.55 -6.61 -9.06
C ALA A 161 -13.93 -7.26 -10.32
N GLY A 162 -13.43 -8.49 -10.23
CA GLY A 162 -12.79 -9.24 -11.32
C GLY A 162 -11.37 -8.76 -11.62
N LEU A 163 -10.71 -8.08 -10.68
CA LEU A 163 -9.36 -7.55 -10.85
C LEU A 163 -8.27 -8.58 -10.49
N LEU A 164 -8.65 -9.66 -9.81
CA LEU A 164 -7.73 -10.76 -9.42
C LEU A 164 -7.93 -12.03 -10.27
N ASP A 165 -8.86 -12.02 -11.22
CA ASP A 165 -9.17 -13.17 -12.07
C ASP A 165 -7.93 -13.67 -12.83
N GLY A 166 -7.56 -14.95 -12.61
CA GLY A 166 -6.40 -15.59 -13.23
C GLY A 166 -5.06 -15.24 -12.61
N LEU A 167 -5.03 -14.44 -11.54
CA LEU A 167 -3.80 -14.02 -10.85
C LEU A 167 -3.53 -14.85 -9.60
N GLU A 168 -2.27 -14.87 -9.17
CA GLU A 168 -1.89 -15.28 -7.81
C GLU A 168 -2.25 -14.15 -6.84
N ALA A 169 -2.85 -14.48 -5.69
CA ALA A 169 -3.23 -13.50 -4.66
C ALA A 169 -3.19 -14.10 -3.26
N THR A 170 -3.12 -13.26 -2.23
CA THR A 170 -3.31 -13.61 -0.81
C THR A 170 -4.36 -12.69 -0.17
N THR A 171 -4.78 -13.03 1.04
CA THR A 171 -5.71 -12.25 1.87
C THR A 171 -5.41 -12.55 3.35
N PHE A 172 -6.25 -12.08 4.27
CA PHE A 172 -6.08 -12.35 5.69
C PHE A 172 -5.99 -13.85 5.99
N PRO A 173 -5.02 -14.31 6.80
CA PRO A 173 -4.79 -15.74 7.00
C PRO A 173 -6.01 -16.51 7.49
N GLY A 174 -6.84 -15.88 8.34
CA GLY A 174 -8.07 -16.49 8.86
C GLY A 174 -9.17 -16.70 7.81
N ASP A 175 -9.13 -15.96 6.72
CA ASP A 175 -10.20 -15.89 5.72
C ASP A 175 -9.83 -16.50 4.37
N GLN A 176 -8.62 -17.03 4.26
CA GLN A 176 -8.08 -17.69 3.06
C GLN A 176 -8.96 -18.83 2.54
N ASP A 177 -9.48 -19.70 3.41
CA ASP A 177 -10.32 -20.83 2.98
C ASP A 177 -11.63 -20.34 2.36
N ARG A 178 -12.22 -19.29 2.94
CA ARG A 178 -13.44 -18.68 2.43
C ARG A 178 -13.18 -17.95 1.11
N PHE A 179 -12.04 -17.28 0.99
CA PHE A 179 -11.61 -16.62 -0.23
C PHE A 179 -11.43 -17.62 -1.38
N GLU A 180 -10.67 -18.70 -1.14
CA GLU A 180 -10.41 -19.75 -2.13
C GLU A 180 -11.68 -20.47 -2.58
N ALA A 181 -12.60 -20.75 -1.65
CA ALA A 181 -13.89 -21.36 -1.97
C ALA A 181 -14.79 -20.45 -2.84
N ARG A 182 -14.75 -19.13 -2.62
CA ARG A 182 -15.58 -18.17 -3.35
C ARG A 182 -15.00 -17.80 -4.72
N PHE A 183 -13.69 -17.56 -4.79
CA PHE A 183 -13.04 -17.00 -5.97
C PHE A 183 -12.16 -18.03 -6.67
N THR A 184 -12.78 -19.05 -7.25
CA THR A 184 -12.09 -20.20 -7.88
C THR A 184 -11.22 -19.85 -9.08
N ARG A 185 -11.34 -18.63 -9.61
CA ARG A 185 -10.51 -18.10 -10.70
C ARG A 185 -9.25 -17.41 -10.19
N VAL A 186 -9.13 -17.17 -8.89
CA VAL A 186 -7.95 -16.60 -8.23
C VAL A 186 -7.12 -17.74 -7.68
N LYS A 187 -5.81 -17.73 -7.93
CA LYS A 187 -4.90 -18.72 -7.37
C LYS A 187 -4.41 -18.24 -6.01
N LEU A 188 -5.02 -18.73 -4.93
CA LEU A 188 -4.62 -18.36 -3.58
C LEU A 188 -3.18 -18.82 -3.28
N VAL A 189 -2.39 -17.94 -2.68
CA VAL A 189 -1.04 -18.20 -2.17
C VAL A 189 -1.06 -18.03 -0.65
N ARG A 190 -0.60 -19.05 0.07
CA ARG A 190 -0.56 -19.09 1.54
C ARG A 190 0.87 -18.90 2.04
N ASP A 191 1.01 -18.69 3.36
CA ASP A 191 2.31 -18.55 4.04
C ASP A 191 3.20 -17.42 3.51
N VAL A 192 2.57 -16.35 2.99
CA VAL A 192 3.24 -15.13 2.52
C VAL A 192 2.58 -13.91 3.14
N ILE A 193 3.37 -12.84 3.30
CA ILE A 193 2.88 -11.55 3.75
C ILE A 193 2.17 -10.81 2.62
N PHE A 194 2.71 -10.90 1.40
CA PHE A 194 2.07 -10.34 0.22
C PHE A 194 2.41 -11.12 -1.05
N VAL A 195 1.58 -10.93 -2.06
CA VAL A 195 1.80 -11.38 -3.44
C VAL A 195 1.86 -10.15 -4.34
N ASP A 196 2.89 -10.09 -5.19
CA ASP A 196 2.99 -9.15 -6.30
C ASP A 196 2.75 -9.91 -7.61
N ALA A 197 1.60 -9.62 -8.25
CA ALA A 197 1.20 -10.14 -9.55
C ALA A 197 1.28 -9.07 -10.66
N GLY A 198 2.17 -8.09 -10.51
CA GLY A 198 2.40 -7.01 -11.46
C GLY A 198 1.31 -5.94 -11.39
N HIS A 199 0.14 -6.21 -11.96
CA HIS A 199 -1.00 -5.28 -11.89
C HIS A 199 -1.64 -5.25 -10.49
N ALA A 200 -1.73 -6.40 -9.83
CA ALA A 200 -2.33 -6.51 -8.50
C ALA A 200 -1.28 -6.88 -7.46
N LEU A 201 -1.30 -6.16 -6.33
CA LEU A 201 -0.59 -6.50 -5.12
C LEU A 201 -1.63 -6.83 -4.04
N THR A 202 -1.45 -7.94 -3.34
CA THR A 202 -2.38 -8.33 -2.27
C THR A 202 -1.59 -8.68 -1.03
N SER A 203 -2.04 -8.22 0.14
CA SER A 203 -1.35 -8.38 1.41
C SER A 203 -2.29 -8.95 2.47
N VAL A 204 -1.71 -9.66 3.45
CA VAL A 204 -2.42 -10.15 4.64
C VAL A 204 -2.95 -9.03 5.55
N GLY A 205 -2.52 -7.78 5.32
CA GLY A 205 -3.03 -6.58 6.00
C GLY A 205 -2.55 -6.39 7.44
N GLY A 206 -3.34 -5.69 8.25
CA GLY A 206 -2.93 -5.18 9.56
C GLY A 206 -1.61 -4.39 9.49
N ALA A 207 -0.70 -4.61 10.43
CA ALA A 207 0.63 -3.97 10.43
C ALA A 207 1.49 -4.37 9.21
N ARG A 208 1.18 -5.47 8.53
CA ARG A 208 1.90 -5.90 7.32
C ARG A 208 1.54 -5.07 6.07
N SER A 209 0.59 -4.15 6.22
CA SER A 209 0.27 -3.17 5.18
C SER A 209 1.45 -2.22 4.88
N PHE A 210 2.34 -1.99 5.85
CA PHE A 210 3.61 -1.28 5.60
C PHE A 210 4.51 -2.04 4.62
N ASP A 211 4.57 -3.37 4.75
CA ASP A 211 5.52 -4.19 4.00
C ASP A 211 5.25 -4.15 2.48
N VAL A 212 3.98 -4.33 2.06
CA VAL A 212 3.62 -4.30 0.64
C VAL A 212 3.72 -2.88 0.04
N ALA A 213 3.50 -1.85 0.84
CA ALA A 213 3.66 -0.46 0.41
C ALA A 213 5.13 -0.10 0.22
N LEU A 214 6.00 -0.47 1.18
CA LEU A 214 7.44 -0.28 1.09
C LEU A 214 8.04 -1.10 -0.06
N TRP A 215 7.54 -2.32 -0.28
CA TRP A 215 7.89 -3.13 -1.45
C TRP A 215 7.62 -2.36 -2.75
N LEU A 216 6.40 -1.84 -2.94
CA LEU A 216 6.06 -1.13 -4.17
C LEU A 216 6.89 0.16 -4.31
N VAL A 217 7.16 0.87 -3.21
CA VAL A 217 8.08 2.02 -3.25
C VAL A 217 9.48 1.60 -3.67
N GLU A 218 10.00 0.47 -3.18
CA GLU A 218 11.31 -0.05 -3.59
C GLU A 218 11.34 -0.35 -5.09
N GLN A 219 10.29 -0.95 -5.64
CA GLN A 219 10.20 -1.27 -7.06
C GLN A 219 10.15 -0.02 -7.95
N LEU A 220 9.50 1.05 -7.49
CA LEU A 220 9.23 2.24 -8.31
C LEU A 220 10.22 3.39 -8.09
N TYR A 221 10.70 3.56 -6.86
CA TYR A 221 11.57 4.67 -6.43
C TYR A 221 12.93 4.21 -5.93
N GLY A 222 13.16 2.89 -5.86
CA GLY A 222 14.44 2.27 -5.53
C GLY A 222 14.67 2.04 -4.03
N VAL A 223 15.62 1.13 -3.74
CA VAL A 223 15.98 0.66 -2.39
C VAL A 223 16.29 1.81 -1.43
N LYS A 224 16.98 2.85 -1.89
CA LYS A 224 17.35 4.00 -1.04
C LYS A 224 16.12 4.74 -0.53
N ALA A 225 15.10 4.92 -1.38
CA ALA A 225 13.87 5.61 -0.98
C ALA A 225 13.08 4.76 0.03
N ALA A 226 12.85 3.48 -0.29
CA ALA A 226 12.12 2.58 0.59
C ALA A 226 12.78 2.43 1.96
N ARG A 227 14.10 2.20 2.02
CA ARG A 227 14.84 2.14 3.30
C ARG A 227 14.81 3.45 4.06
N GLY A 228 14.90 4.59 3.37
CA GLY A 228 14.81 5.90 4.00
C GLY A 228 13.45 6.14 4.66
N ILE A 229 12.36 5.80 3.97
CA ILE A 229 10.99 5.86 4.52
C ILE A 229 10.85 4.91 5.70
N GLY A 230 11.31 3.66 5.56
CA GLY A 230 11.32 2.69 6.65
C GLY A 230 12.00 3.26 7.90
N GLN A 231 13.22 3.79 7.77
CA GLN A 231 13.94 4.42 8.86
C GLN A 231 13.18 5.59 9.50
N GLY A 232 12.56 6.44 8.68
CA GLY A 232 11.71 7.55 9.17
C GLY A 232 10.49 7.08 9.96
N LEU A 233 9.94 5.91 9.61
CA LEU A 233 8.84 5.25 10.30
C LEU A 233 9.31 4.30 11.42
N VAL A 234 10.61 4.24 11.69
CA VAL A 234 11.22 3.32 12.67
C VAL A 234 10.94 1.84 12.35
N LEU A 235 10.92 1.53 11.05
CA LEU A 235 10.81 0.19 10.49
C LEU A 235 12.14 -0.18 9.80
N ASP A 236 12.75 -1.28 10.22
CA ASP A 236 13.96 -1.79 9.56
C ASP A 236 13.57 -2.54 8.29
N TRP A 237 13.40 -1.79 7.19
CA TRP A 237 12.94 -2.33 5.93
C TRP A 237 14.05 -3.09 5.19
N ASP A 238 13.82 -4.39 4.99
CA ASP A 238 14.57 -5.24 4.08
C ASP A 238 13.61 -6.16 3.32
N ALA A 239 13.44 -5.90 2.03
CA ALA A 239 12.57 -6.69 1.16
C ALA A 239 12.90 -8.19 1.16
N THR A 240 14.16 -8.58 1.41
CA THR A 240 14.58 -9.99 1.44
C THR A 240 14.16 -10.72 2.72
N SER A 241 13.84 -9.98 3.77
CA SER A 241 13.42 -10.52 5.07
C SER A 241 11.92 -10.77 5.18
N VAL A 242 11.13 -10.22 4.25
CA VAL A 242 9.66 -10.34 4.26
C VAL A 242 9.24 -11.50 3.37
N PRO A 243 8.55 -12.53 3.89
CA PRO A 243 8.04 -13.62 3.06
C PRO A 243 7.04 -13.08 2.02
N HIS A 244 7.37 -13.17 0.75
CA HIS A 244 6.52 -12.69 -0.33
C HIS A 244 6.61 -13.56 -1.58
N ARG A 245 5.63 -13.41 -2.46
CA ARG A 245 5.55 -14.13 -3.73
C ARG A 245 5.53 -13.14 -4.89
N LEU A 246 6.46 -13.33 -5.83
CA LEU A 246 6.41 -12.67 -7.13
C LEU A 246 5.77 -13.65 -8.12
N ALA A 247 4.58 -13.33 -8.62
CA ALA A 247 3.92 -14.16 -9.63
C ALA A 247 4.74 -14.10 -10.92
N ARG A 248 4.95 -15.27 -11.55
CA ARG A 248 5.59 -15.32 -12.86
C ARG A 248 4.54 -14.97 -13.93
N PRO A 249 4.92 -14.19 -14.96
CA PRO A 249 4.04 -13.89 -16.08
C PRO A 249 3.64 -15.14 -16.87
#